data_AF-A0A537NZE7-F1
#
_entry.id   AF-A0A537NZE7-F1
#
_cell.length_a   1.000
_cell.length_b   1.000
_cell.length_c   1.000
_cell.angle_alpha   90.00
_cell.angle_beta   90.00
_cell.angle_gamma   90.00
#
_symmetry.space_group_name_H-M   'P 1'
#
loop_
_entity.id
_entity.type
_entity.pdbx_description
1 polymer ?
#
loop_
_entity_poly.entity_id
_entity_poly.type
_entity_poly.pdbx_seq_one_letter_code
_entity_poly.pdbx_strand_id
1 'polypeptide(L)'
;YRCVTKDGAIDIKDAVHRDLEASRAVYNFMVDLCVKLGANRDDLVPFEKYAAAAQSLTRPSSAARALNNGVPNIERADKLVQLIAAQKGLRNAVIDATVALVDARLEANRKKAAAA
;
A
#
# COMPACT_ATOMS: atom_id res chain seq x y z
N TYR A 1 0.76 -0.46 -0.14
CA TYR A 1 1.84 0.55 -0.30
C TYR A 1 2.11 0.89 -1.77
N ARG A 2 1.17 1.57 -2.45
CA ARG A 2 1.28 1.84 -3.91
C ARG A 2 2.35 2.86 -4.31
N CYS A 3 2.92 3.60 -3.36
CA CYS A 3 4.10 4.44 -3.60
C CYS A 3 5.38 3.62 -3.90
N VAL A 4 5.39 2.32 -3.64
CA VAL A 4 6.53 1.43 -3.96
C VAL A 4 6.36 0.94 -5.39
N THR A 5 7.34 1.23 -6.24
CA THR A 5 7.43 0.69 -7.62
C THR A 5 8.75 -0.04 -7.82
N LYS A 6 8.90 -0.71 -8.98
CA LYS A 6 10.15 -1.38 -9.36
C LYS A 6 11.29 -0.38 -9.51
N ASP A 7 11.01 0.79 -10.08
CA ASP A 7 12.01 1.78 -10.48
C ASP A 7 12.31 2.82 -9.39
N GLY A 8 11.55 2.80 -8.29
CA GLY A 8 11.74 3.72 -7.17
C GLY A 8 10.46 4.03 -6.40
N ALA A 9 10.57 4.88 -5.40
CA ALA A 9 9.41 5.42 -4.73
C ALA A 9 8.79 6.56 -5.54
N ILE A 10 7.47 6.57 -5.69
CA ILE A 10 6.71 7.70 -6.24
C ILE A 10 5.98 8.43 -5.12
N ASP A 11 5.57 9.67 -5.35
CA ASP A 11 4.81 10.41 -4.34
C ASP A 11 3.39 9.83 -4.15
N ILE A 12 2.71 10.25 -3.08
CA ILE A 12 1.37 9.75 -2.75
C ILE A 12 0.34 10.25 -3.76
N LYS A 13 0.48 11.49 -4.24
CA LYS A 13 -0.38 12.04 -5.28
C LYS A 13 -0.38 11.14 -6.52
N ASP A 14 0.79 10.83 -7.08
CA ASP A 14 0.95 10.00 -8.26
C ASP A 14 0.50 8.56 -7.99
N ALA A 15 0.79 8.01 -6.80
CA ALA A 15 0.33 6.69 -6.42
C ALA A 15 -1.21 6.56 -6.38
N VAL A 16 -1.93 7.66 -6.16
CA VAL A 16 -3.41 7.70 -6.16
C VAL A 16 -3.98 8.13 -7.51
N HIS A 17 -3.37 9.10 -8.19
CA HIS A 17 -3.97 9.78 -9.36
C HIS A 17 -3.50 9.24 -10.71
N ARG A 18 -2.41 8.47 -10.79
CA ARG A 18 -1.95 7.89 -12.08
C ARG A 18 -2.96 6.91 -12.71
N ASP A 19 -3.77 6.29 -11.87
CA ASP A 19 -4.83 5.35 -12.23
C ASP A 19 -5.88 5.38 -11.13
N LEU A 20 -6.84 6.28 -11.28
CA LEU A 20 -7.90 6.53 -10.30
C LEU A 20 -8.84 5.34 -10.15
N GLU A 21 -9.10 4.61 -11.22
CA GLU A 21 -10.00 3.45 -11.18
C GLU A 21 -9.37 2.29 -10.40
N ALA A 22 -8.07 2.00 -10.63
CA ALA A 22 -7.36 1.03 -9.80
C ALA A 22 -7.26 1.50 -8.34
N SER A 23 -7.04 2.79 -8.10
CA SER A 23 -7.05 3.37 -6.74
C SER A 23 -8.39 3.15 -6.05
N ARG A 24 -9.49 3.45 -6.74
CA ARG A 24 -10.85 3.31 -6.25
C ARG A 24 -11.18 1.86 -5.96
N ALA A 25 -10.81 0.94 -6.85
CA ALA A 25 -11.03 -0.49 -6.66
C ALA A 25 -10.31 -1.03 -5.41
N VAL A 26 -9.04 -0.65 -5.20
CA VAL A 26 -8.29 -1.03 -3.99
C VAL A 26 -8.89 -0.39 -2.74
N TYR A 27 -9.28 0.88 -2.81
CA TYR A 27 -9.89 1.59 -1.69
C TYR A 27 -11.21 0.96 -1.26
N ASN A 28 -12.09 0.66 -2.22
CA ASN A 28 -13.37 0.02 -1.95
C ASN A 28 -13.18 -1.39 -1.39
N PHE A 29 -12.20 -2.15 -1.89
CA PHE A 29 -11.83 -3.45 -1.30
C PHE A 29 -11.43 -3.31 0.19
N MET A 30 -10.66 -2.28 0.53
CA MET A 30 -10.27 -2.00 1.92
C MET A 30 -11.47 -1.63 2.79
N VAL A 31 -12.35 -0.76 2.28
CA VAL A 31 -13.61 -0.38 2.95
C VAL A 31 -14.47 -1.63 3.22
N ASP A 32 -14.66 -2.47 2.22
CA ASP A 32 -15.44 -3.71 2.36
C ASP A 32 -14.81 -4.69 3.35
N LEU A 33 -13.48 -4.76 3.40
CA LEU A 33 -12.77 -5.55 4.39
C LEU A 33 -13.01 -5.00 5.80
N CYS A 34 -12.89 -3.69 6.02
CA CYS A 34 -13.18 -3.07 7.31
C CYS A 34 -14.63 -3.33 7.76
N VAL A 35 -15.60 -3.22 6.86
CA VAL A 35 -17.00 -3.52 7.16
C VAL A 35 -17.19 -4.98 7.55
N LYS A 36 -16.53 -5.92 6.85
CA LYS A 36 -16.54 -7.35 7.23
C LYS A 36 -15.89 -7.63 8.59
N LEU A 37 -15.07 -6.70 9.10
CA LEU A 37 -14.48 -6.75 10.44
C LEU A 37 -15.35 -6.05 11.50
N GLY A 38 -16.51 -5.52 11.10
CA GLY A 38 -17.48 -4.89 12.01
C GLY A 38 -17.48 -3.36 12.01
N ALA A 39 -16.72 -2.71 11.10
CA ALA A 39 -16.82 -1.26 10.95
C ALA A 39 -18.19 -0.86 10.38
N ASN A 40 -18.77 0.23 10.87
CA ASN A 40 -19.87 0.88 10.21
C ASN A 40 -19.35 1.61 8.96
N ARG A 41 -20.03 1.44 7.81
CA ARG A 41 -19.60 2.07 6.55
C ARG A 41 -19.67 3.60 6.62
N ASP A 42 -20.62 4.14 7.39
CA ASP A 42 -20.81 5.58 7.51
C ASP A 42 -19.69 6.27 8.31
N ASP A 43 -18.93 5.51 9.11
CA ASP A 43 -17.75 6.01 9.82
C ASP A 43 -16.49 6.03 8.92
N LEU A 44 -16.55 5.40 7.75
CA LEU A 44 -15.43 5.31 6.82
C LEU A 44 -15.40 6.49 5.86
N VAL A 45 -14.20 6.93 5.52
CA VAL A 45 -14.00 8.07 4.62
C VAL A 45 -14.40 7.68 3.19
N PRO A 46 -15.23 8.46 2.47
CA PRO A 46 -15.51 8.23 1.05
C PRO A 46 -14.24 8.37 0.18
N PHE A 47 -14.16 7.61 -0.91
CA PHE A 47 -12.99 7.63 -1.78
C PHE A 47 -12.69 9.03 -2.33
N GLU A 48 -13.73 9.81 -2.65
CA GLU A 48 -13.58 11.17 -3.20
C GLU A 48 -12.82 12.07 -2.23
N LYS A 49 -13.11 11.97 -0.91
CA LYS A 49 -12.39 12.73 0.12
C LYS A 49 -10.95 12.24 0.26
N TYR A 50 -10.72 10.94 0.20
CA TYR A 50 -9.38 10.35 0.20
C TYR A 50 -8.54 10.81 -1.01
N ALA A 51 -9.11 10.74 -2.22
CA ALA A 51 -8.45 11.12 -3.46
C ALA A 51 -8.17 12.62 -3.53
N ALA A 52 -9.11 13.45 -3.06
CA ALA A 52 -8.91 14.89 -2.95
C ALA A 52 -7.75 15.23 -1.99
N ALA A 53 -7.71 14.62 -0.80
CA ALA A 53 -6.62 14.80 0.16
C ALA A 53 -5.25 14.37 -0.42
N ALA A 54 -5.22 13.35 -1.28
CA ALA A 54 -3.98 12.91 -1.92
C ALA A 54 -3.37 13.95 -2.88
N GLN A 55 -4.14 14.91 -3.40
CA GLN A 55 -3.63 15.91 -4.34
C GLN A 55 -2.53 16.80 -3.74
N SER A 56 -2.56 17.04 -2.43
CA SER A 56 -1.56 17.85 -1.72
C SER A 56 -0.35 17.05 -1.21
N LEU A 57 -0.29 15.73 -1.46
CA LEU A 57 0.74 14.85 -0.90
C LEU A 57 1.87 14.57 -1.90
N THR A 58 2.79 15.52 -2.03
CA THR A 58 3.93 15.52 -2.98
C THR A 58 5.17 14.77 -2.50
N ARG A 59 5.05 13.97 -1.44
CA ARG A 59 6.15 13.15 -0.91
C ARG A 59 5.78 11.67 -0.96
N PRO A 60 6.74 10.77 -1.21
CA PRO A 60 6.49 9.35 -1.04
C PRO A 60 6.15 9.01 0.41
N SER A 61 5.36 7.96 0.61
CA SER A 61 5.02 7.48 1.95
C SER A 61 6.27 7.10 2.75
N SER A 62 6.19 7.15 4.08
CA SER A 62 7.30 6.77 4.98
C SER A 62 7.88 5.40 4.64
N ALA A 63 7.01 4.39 4.47
CA ALA A 63 7.39 3.04 4.08
C ALA A 63 8.13 3.01 2.73
N ALA A 64 7.65 3.73 1.72
CA ALA A 64 8.30 3.78 0.41
C ALA A 64 9.65 4.49 0.47
N ARG A 65 9.75 5.60 1.20
CA ARG A 65 11.03 6.31 1.40
C ARG A 65 12.06 5.44 2.11
N ALA A 66 11.69 4.81 3.23
CA ALA A 66 12.59 3.94 3.98
C ALA A 66 13.08 2.76 3.13
N LEU A 67 12.16 2.10 2.42
CA LEU A 67 12.50 1.01 1.51
C LEU A 67 13.44 1.46 0.39
N ASN A 68 13.20 2.64 -0.17
CA ASN A 68 14.03 3.18 -1.24
C ASN A 68 15.43 3.57 -0.75
N ASN A 69 15.56 3.99 0.50
CA ASN A 69 16.81 4.34 1.16
C ASN A 69 17.60 3.12 1.67
N GLY A 70 17.20 1.90 1.30
CA GLY A 70 17.96 0.69 1.63
C GLY A 70 17.69 0.13 3.03
N VAL A 71 16.69 0.62 3.75
CA VAL A 71 16.38 0.11 5.09
C VAL A 71 15.95 -1.37 5.00
N PRO A 72 16.52 -2.27 5.84
CA PRO A 72 16.28 -3.71 5.74
C PRO A 72 14.93 -4.16 6.31
N ASN A 73 14.28 -3.33 7.13
CA ASN A 73 13.00 -3.62 7.77
C ASN A 73 12.10 -2.38 7.79
N ILE A 74 10.81 -2.57 7.54
CA ILE A 74 9.76 -1.56 7.68
C ILE A 74 8.52 -2.21 8.28
N GLU A 75 7.60 -1.40 8.82
CA GLU A 75 6.27 -1.89 9.17
C GLU A 75 5.51 -2.39 7.93
N ARG A 76 4.82 -3.54 8.05
CA ARG A 76 4.17 -4.25 6.94
C ARG A 76 2.65 -4.24 7.03
N ALA A 77 2.06 -3.05 7.12
CA ALA A 77 0.61 -2.87 7.09
C ALA A 77 -0.02 -3.46 5.80
N ASP A 78 0.68 -3.39 4.67
CA ASP A 78 0.28 -4.04 3.40
C ASP A 78 0.11 -5.56 3.55
N LYS A 79 1.06 -6.23 4.22
CA LYS A 79 1.04 -7.67 4.43
C LYS A 79 0.01 -8.08 5.48
N LEU A 80 -0.17 -7.29 6.53
CA LEU A 80 -1.23 -7.50 7.52
C LEU A 80 -2.61 -7.50 6.88
N VAL A 81 -2.90 -6.50 6.04
CA VAL A 81 -4.14 -6.40 5.27
C VAL A 81 -4.35 -7.63 4.38
N GLN A 82 -3.32 -8.05 3.65
CA GLN A 82 -3.39 -9.23 2.79
C GLN A 82 -3.75 -10.49 3.59
N LEU A 83 -3.12 -10.69 4.74
CA LEU A 83 -3.36 -11.85 5.60
C LEU A 83 -4.77 -11.84 6.19
N ILE A 84 -5.26 -10.69 6.66
CA ILE A 84 -6.63 -10.56 7.17
C ILE A 84 -7.64 -10.81 6.05
N ALA A 85 -7.43 -10.28 4.85
CA ALA A 85 -8.27 -10.55 3.70
C ALA A 85 -8.32 -12.05 3.38
N ALA A 86 -7.16 -12.72 3.37
CA ALA A 86 -7.07 -14.16 3.12
C ALA A 86 -7.83 -14.98 4.18
N GLN A 87 -7.77 -14.60 5.46
CA GLN A 87 -8.55 -15.25 6.53
C GLN A 87 -10.06 -15.10 6.34
N LYS A 88 -10.52 -14.10 5.58
CA LYS A 88 -11.93 -13.91 5.21
C LYS A 88 -12.27 -14.50 3.84
N GLY A 89 -11.37 -15.27 3.22
CA GLY A 89 -11.55 -15.85 1.88
C GLY A 89 -11.50 -14.83 0.74
N LEU A 90 -10.90 -13.66 0.97
CA LEU A 90 -10.82 -12.55 0.00
C LEU A 90 -9.41 -12.37 -0.51
N ARG A 91 -9.29 -11.89 -1.75
CA ARG A 91 -8.03 -11.55 -2.40
C ARG A 91 -8.19 -10.30 -3.26
N ASN A 92 -7.08 -9.59 -3.48
CA ASN A 92 -7.03 -8.46 -4.39
C ASN A 92 -5.67 -8.46 -5.09
N ALA A 93 -5.70 -8.60 -6.42
CA ALA A 93 -4.49 -8.77 -7.22
C ALA A 93 -3.49 -7.60 -7.08
N VAL A 94 -3.97 -6.37 -6.91
CA VAL A 94 -3.09 -5.20 -6.73
C VAL A 94 -2.41 -5.22 -5.37
N ILE A 95 -3.14 -5.62 -4.31
CA ILE A 95 -2.55 -5.79 -2.97
C ILE A 95 -1.53 -6.92 -2.99
N ASP A 96 -1.88 -8.08 -3.57
CA ASP A 96 -0.99 -9.24 -3.65
C ASP A 96 0.30 -8.90 -4.41
N ALA A 97 0.20 -8.22 -5.56
CA ALA A 97 1.35 -7.76 -6.33
C ALA A 97 2.19 -6.72 -5.57
N THR A 98 1.54 -5.81 -4.82
CA THR A 98 2.24 -4.82 -4.00
C THR A 98 3.03 -5.48 -2.88
N VAL A 99 2.43 -6.46 -2.18
CA VAL A 99 3.11 -7.18 -1.08
C VAL A 99 4.31 -7.95 -1.62
N ALA A 100 4.17 -8.63 -2.75
CA ALA A 100 5.27 -9.37 -3.38
C ALA A 100 6.42 -8.44 -3.78
N LEU A 101 6.12 -7.26 -4.33
CA LEU A 101 7.13 -6.27 -4.67
C LEU A 101 7.87 -5.75 -3.42
N VAL A 102 7.14 -5.45 -2.35
CA VAL A 102 7.74 -4.97 -1.10
C VAL A 102 8.62 -6.07 -0.46
N ASP A 103 8.17 -7.33 -0.48
CA ASP A 103 8.96 -8.47 -0.02
C ASP A 103 10.30 -8.59 -0.79
N ALA A 104 10.24 -8.54 -2.13
CA ALA A 104 11.43 -8.62 -2.98
C ALA A 104 12.41 -7.46 -2.72
N ARG A 105 11.90 -6.24 -2.57
CA ARG A 105 12.74 -5.06 -2.26
C ARG A 105 13.38 -5.14 -0.89
N LEU A 106 12.66 -5.63 0.12
CA LEU A 106 13.22 -5.84 1.47
C LEU A 106 14.30 -6.91 1.45
N GLU A 107 14.11 -8.00 0.71
CA GLU A 107 15.14 -9.03 0.53
C GLU A 107 16.41 -8.45 -0.09
N ALA A 108 16.29 -7.64 -1.15
CA ALA A 108 17.42 -6.96 -1.77
C ALA A 108 18.15 -6.03 -0.81
N ASN A 109 17.42 -5.25 -0.01
CA ASN A 109 18.01 -4.38 1.01
C ASN A 109 18.75 -5.18 2.09
N ARG A 110 18.18 -6.30 2.56
CA ARG A 110 18.82 -7.19 3.54
C ARG A 110 20.11 -7.80 3.01
N LYS A 111 20.14 -8.26 1.75
CA LYS A 111 21.35 -8.77 1.11
C LYS A 111 22.45 -7.72 1.05
N LYS A 112 22.11 -6.47 0.71
CA LYS A 112 23.08 -5.35 0.70
C LYS A 112 23.59 -5.04 2.09
N ALA A 113 22.71 -4.97 3.09
CA ALA A 113 23.09 -4.70 4.48
C ALA A 113 24.00 -5.79 5.07
N ALA A 114 23.84 -7.04 4.67
CA ALA A 114 24.71 -8.14 5.10
C ALA A 114 26.08 -8.17 4.40
N ALA A 115 26.22 -7.45 3.28
CA ALA A 115 27.45 -7.36 2.50
C ALA A 115 28.26 -6.08 2.77
N ALA A 116 27.74 -5.19 3.62
CA ALA A 116 28.38 -3.95 4.06
C ALA A 116 29.03 -4.14 5.44
#